data_AF-A0A9W8NDE3-F1
#
_entry.id   AF-A0A9W8NDE3-F1
#
_cell.length_a   1.000
_cell.length_b   1.000
_cell.length_c   1.000
_cell.angle_alpha   90.00
_cell.angle_beta   90.00
_cell.angle_gamma   90.00
#
_symmetry.space_group_name_H-M   'P 1'
#
loop_
_entity.id
_entity.type
_entity.pdbx_description
1 polymer ?
#
loop_
_entity_poly.entity_id
_entity_poly.type
_entity_poly.pdbx_seq_one_letter_code
_entity_poly.pdbx_strand_id
1 'polypeptide(L)'
;MESQDAEVPTPLVLSDKEKKVLELHDKLEQLQLEIALVKAQKNYVPDIYPERAVEVAQQELLEARAKYMLRNEVVASVVSANPILQAVHNGTNASPIERDLLPLITERDTTTTALASQNTELHSLLSNLTDVESRSLRLSRENVALADRLLELAKQSEQGKAELLPPGSEYATEIVKLEAELKGSRQRWQVLKDTASAIVAGSGVDWASDAGLREMVLDPAEGDF
;
A
#
# COMPACT_ATOMS: atom_id res chain seq x y z
N MET A 1 4.44 30.30 -7.97
CA MET A 1 3.19 29.89 -7.30
C MET A 1 2.07 30.36 -8.19
N GLU A 2 1.76 29.54 -9.19
CA GLU A 2 0.70 29.81 -10.15
C GLU A 2 -0.37 28.79 -9.83
N SER A 3 -1.39 29.26 -9.12
CA SER A 3 -2.56 28.50 -8.72
C SER A 3 -3.31 28.15 -10.01
N GLN A 4 -3.10 26.93 -10.51
CA GLN A 4 -4.00 26.33 -11.47
C GLN A 4 -5.30 26.08 -10.73
N ASP A 5 -6.27 26.98 -10.92
CA ASP A 5 -7.67 26.68 -10.68
C ASP A 5 -8.02 25.46 -11.53
N ALA A 6 -8.00 24.30 -10.90
CA ALA A 6 -8.52 23.08 -11.47
C ALA A 6 -10.02 23.32 -11.69
N GLU A 7 -10.38 23.60 -12.93
CA GLU A 7 -11.76 23.68 -13.40
C GLU A 7 -12.39 22.32 -13.11
N VAL A 8 -13.06 22.22 -11.96
CA VAL A 8 -13.75 21.00 -11.53
C VAL A 8 -14.78 20.69 -12.62
N PRO A 9 -14.69 19.53 -13.27
CA PRO A 9 -15.62 19.17 -14.32
C PRO A 9 -17.00 19.15 -13.70
N THR A 10 -17.88 20.01 -14.20
CA THR A 10 -19.26 20.05 -13.74
C THR A 10 -19.87 18.69 -14.04
N PRO A 11 -20.31 17.93 -13.01
CA PRO A 11 -21.02 16.69 -13.27
C PRO A 11 -22.20 17.01 -14.18
N LEU A 12 -22.56 16.08 -15.07
CA LEU A 12 -23.86 16.13 -15.75
C LEU A 12 -24.95 16.09 -14.67
N VAL A 13 -25.31 17.27 -14.16
CA VAL A 13 -26.45 17.42 -13.28
C VAL A 13 -27.64 17.25 -14.18
N LEU A 14 -28.11 16.01 -14.28
CA LEU A 14 -29.35 15.69 -14.96
C LEU A 14 -30.40 16.70 -14.53
N SER A 15 -31.01 17.37 -15.50
CA SER A 15 -32.11 18.28 -15.24
C SER A 15 -33.18 17.55 -14.43
N ASP A 16 -33.90 18.25 -13.57
CA ASP A 16 -35.00 17.63 -12.80
C ASP A 16 -36.01 16.92 -13.70
N LYS A 17 -36.16 17.39 -14.95
CA LYS A 17 -36.97 16.74 -15.98
C LYS A 17 -36.37 15.40 -16.43
N GLU A 18 -35.07 15.34 -16.66
CA GLU A 18 -34.37 14.12 -17.09
C GLU A 18 -34.39 13.07 -15.99
N LYS A 19 -34.14 13.48 -14.73
CA LYS A 19 -34.32 12.60 -13.57
C LYS A 19 -35.75 12.06 -13.50
N LYS A 20 -36.74 12.92 -13.76
CA LYS A 20 -38.14 12.49 -13.76
C LYS A 20 -38.44 11.49 -14.86
N VAL A 21 -37.86 11.67 -16.05
CA VAL A 21 -38.01 10.73 -17.17
C VAL A 21 -37.43 9.36 -16.80
N LEU A 22 -36.27 9.32 -16.15
CA LEU A 22 -35.67 8.06 -15.68
C LEU A 22 -36.53 7.38 -14.62
N GLU A 23 -37.02 8.12 -13.61
CA GLU A 23 -37.95 7.56 -12.62
C GLU A 23 -39.23 6.99 -13.26
N LEU A 24 -39.75 7.67 -14.30
CA LEU A 24 -40.92 7.20 -15.02
C LEU A 24 -40.60 5.96 -15.85
N HIS A 25 -39.42 5.88 -16.45
CA HIS A 25 -38.95 4.69 -17.17
C HIS A 25 -38.89 3.48 -16.24
N ASP A 26 -38.26 3.61 -15.06
CA ASP A 26 -38.15 2.53 -14.08
C ASP A 26 -39.53 2.05 -13.61
N LYS A 27 -40.45 2.99 -13.36
CA LYS A 27 -41.85 2.68 -13.04
C LYS A 27 -42.56 1.97 -14.19
N LEU A 28 -42.27 2.34 -15.43
CA LEU A 28 -42.86 1.71 -16.61
C LEU A 28 -42.37 0.26 -16.74
N GLU A 29 -41.09 0.01 -16.54
CA GLU A 29 -40.54 -1.36 -16.52
C GLU A 29 -41.17 -2.21 -15.43
N GLN A 30 -41.32 -1.67 -14.22
CA GLN A 30 -42.00 -2.35 -13.12
C GLN A 30 -43.45 -2.70 -13.48
N LEU A 31 -44.22 -1.74 -13.98
CA LEU A 31 -45.61 -1.97 -14.37
C LEU A 31 -45.74 -2.99 -15.51
N GLN A 32 -44.80 -3.00 -16.46
CA GLN A 32 -44.77 -4.02 -17.51
C GLN A 32 -44.57 -5.43 -16.97
N LEU A 33 -43.70 -5.59 -15.96
CA LEU A 33 -43.51 -6.87 -15.26
C LEU A 33 -44.76 -7.29 -14.50
N GLU A 34 -45.40 -6.37 -13.77
CA GLU A 34 -46.64 -6.64 -13.04
C GLU A 34 -47.77 -7.06 -13.98
N ILE A 35 -47.94 -6.36 -15.12
CA ILE A 35 -48.92 -6.72 -16.14
C ILE A 35 -48.62 -8.10 -16.73
N ALA A 36 -47.35 -8.40 -17.00
CA ALA A 36 -46.94 -9.70 -17.53
C ALA A 36 -47.27 -10.83 -16.53
N LEU A 37 -47.02 -10.61 -15.24
CA LEU A 37 -47.34 -11.56 -14.17
C LEU A 37 -48.85 -11.78 -14.04
N VAL A 38 -49.64 -10.72 -14.05
CA VAL A 38 -51.12 -10.82 -14.01
C VAL A 38 -51.66 -11.54 -15.25
N LYS A 39 -51.10 -11.29 -16.43
CA LYS A 39 -51.47 -12.01 -17.66
C LYS A 39 -51.12 -13.50 -17.57
N ALA A 40 -49.93 -13.83 -17.04
CA ALA A 40 -49.52 -15.21 -16.82
C ALA A 40 -50.45 -15.94 -15.85
N GLN A 41 -50.84 -15.30 -14.74
CA GLN A 41 -51.80 -15.85 -13.79
C GLN A 41 -53.19 -16.07 -14.40
N LYS A 42 -53.67 -15.14 -15.23
CA LYS A 42 -54.98 -15.29 -15.91
C LYS A 42 -54.98 -16.40 -16.96
N ASN A 43 -53.84 -16.64 -17.60
CA ASN A 43 -53.67 -17.67 -18.61
C ASN A 43 -53.29 -19.04 -18.02
N TYR A 44 -53.10 -19.12 -16.69
CA TYR A 44 -52.76 -20.36 -16.02
C TYR A 44 -53.98 -21.29 -15.98
N VAL A 45 -53.88 -22.41 -16.69
CA VAL A 45 -54.83 -23.51 -16.61
C VAL A 45 -54.20 -24.60 -15.75
N PRO A 46 -54.82 -25.04 -14.64
CA PRO A 46 -54.28 -26.13 -13.83
C PRO A 46 -54.23 -27.42 -14.65
N ASP A 47 -53.04 -27.96 -14.88
CA ASP A 47 -52.87 -29.24 -15.57
C ASP A 47 -53.01 -30.42 -14.60
N ILE A 48 -53.64 -31.50 -15.06
CA ILE A 48 -54.12 -32.64 -14.25
C ILE A 48 -53.05 -33.75 -14.12
N TYR A 49 -51.86 -33.61 -14.73
CA TYR A 49 -50.80 -34.64 -14.73
C TYR A 49 -49.49 -34.17 -14.06
N PRO A 50 -48.89 -34.91 -13.10
CA PRO A 50 -48.12 -34.25 -12.03
C PRO A 50 -46.58 -34.35 -12.06
N GLU A 51 -45.94 -35.04 -13.00
CA GLU A 51 -44.47 -35.28 -12.88
C GLU A 51 -43.65 -34.98 -14.15
N ARG A 52 -43.92 -35.63 -15.29
CA ARG A 52 -43.24 -35.29 -16.56
C ARG A 52 -43.56 -33.88 -17.06
N ALA A 53 -44.74 -33.35 -16.74
CA ALA A 53 -45.12 -31.98 -17.07
C ALA A 53 -44.35 -30.95 -16.22
N VAL A 54 -43.91 -31.32 -15.01
CA VAL A 54 -43.20 -30.42 -14.10
C VAL A 54 -41.75 -30.23 -14.55
N GLU A 55 -41.06 -31.30 -14.94
CA GLU A 55 -39.68 -31.20 -15.46
C GLU A 55 -39.62 -30.35 -16.73
N VAL A 56 -40.56 -30.56 -17.67
CA VAL A 56 -40.67 -29.77 -18.90
C VAL A 56 -41.00 -28.31 -18.58
N ALA A 57 -41.97 -28.06 -17.69
CA ALA A 57 -42.32 -26.69 -17.28
C ALA A 57 -41.17 -25.97 -16.55
N GLN A 58 -40.37 -26.69 -15.75
CA GLN A 58 -39.17 -26.13 -15.12
C GLN A 58 -38.12 -25.77 -16.17
N GLN A 59 -37.89 -26.62 -17.15
CA GLN A 59 -36.95 -26.36 -18.24
C GLN A 59 -37.41 -25.16 -19.09
N GLU A 60 -38.70 -25.08 -19.43
CA GLU A 60 -39.29 -23.93 -20.14
C GLU A 60 -39.19 -22.64 -19.35
N LEU A 61 -39.38 -22.67 -18.02
CA LEU A 61 -39.21 -21.51 -17.15
C LEU A 61 -37.75 -21.04 -17.12
N LEU A 62 -36.80 -21.97 -17.00
CA LEU A 62 -35.37 -21.64 -17.03
C LEU A 62 -34.97 -21.06 -18.39
N GLU A 63 -35.46 -21.62 -19.50
CA GLU A 63 -35.21 -21.11 -20.84
C GLU A 63 -35.83 -19.73 -21.06
N ALA A 64 -37.06 -19.51 -20.61
CA ALA A 64 -37.72 -18.20 -20.68
C ALA A 64 -36.99 -17.15 -19.83
N ARG A 65 -36.52 -17.51 -18.64
CA ARG A 65 -35.72 -16.64 -17.77
C ARG A 65 -34.39 -16.27 -18.43
N ALA A 66 -33.68 -17.26 -18.98
CA ALA A 66 -32.42 -17.04 -19.68
C ALA A 66 -32.62 -16.11 -20.89
N LYS A 67 -33.67 -16.34 -21.70
CA LYS A 67 -34.03 -15.47 -22.83
C LYS A 67 -34.36 -14.03 -22.40
N TYR A 68 -35.10 -13.86 -21.31
CA TYR A 68 -35.42 -12.55 -20.78
C TYR A 68 -34.17 -11.79 -20.30
N MET A 69 -33.32 -12.46 -19.51
CA MET A 69 -32.07 -11.87 -19.03
C MET A 69 -31.15 -11.48 -20.19
N LEU A 70 -30.95 -12.38 -21.16
CA LEU A 70 -30.13 -12.10 -22.34
C LEU A 70 -30.69 -10.92 -23.15
N ARG A 71 -32.02 -10.86 -23.34
CA ARG A 71 -32.63 -9.74 -24.06
C ARG A 71 -32.38 -8.42 -23.35
N ASN A 72 -32.59 -8.37 -22.03
CA ASN A 72 -32.36 -7.14 -21.27
C ASN A 72 -30.88 -6.74 -21.27
N GLU A 73 -29.96 -7.70 -21.16
CA GLU A 73 -28.52 -7.47 -21.25
C GLU A 73 -28.11 -6.92 -22.63
N VAL A 74 -28.62 -7.52 -23.70
CA VAL A 74 -28.37 -7.04 -25.07
C VAL A 74 -28.93 -5.64 -25.27
N VAL A 75 -30.14 -5.35 -24.79
CA VAL A 75 -30.73 -4.01 -24.89
C VAL A 75 -29.90 -3.00 -24.10
N ALA A 76 -29.52 -3.31 -22.86
CA ALA A 76 -28.68 -2.43 -22.04
C ALA A 76 -27.31 -2.18 -22.70
N SER A 77 -26.69 -3.23 -23.26
CA SER A 77 -25.43 -3.14 -23.99
C SER A 77 -25.55 -2.24 -25.22
N VAL A 78 -26.60 -2.40 -26.04
CA VAL A 78 -26.82 -1.55 -27.22
C VAL A 78 -27.10 -0.10 -26.84
N VAL A 79 -27.95 0.13 -25.82
CA VAL A 79 -28.31 1.48 -25.35
C VAL A 79 -27.11 2.23 -24.76
N SER A 80 -26.16 1.52 -24.15
CA SER A 80 -24.94 2.14 -23.59
C SER A 80 -23.80 2.24 -24.61
N ALA A 81 -23.56 1.21 -25.41
CA ALA A 81 -22.41 1.16 -26.32
C ALA A 81 -22.62 1.95 -27.62
N ASN A 82 -23.83 1.97 -28.19
CA ASN A 82 -24.06 2.67 -29.45
C ASN A 82 -23.82 4.19 -29.33
N PRO A 83 -24.33 4.90 -28.32
CA PRO A 83 -24.02 6.31 -28.12
C PRO A 83 -22.52 6.60 -27.99
N ILE A 84 -21.79 5.74 -27.26
CA ILE A 84 -20.32 5.85 -27.10
C ILE A 84 -19.61 5.69 -28.45
N LEU A 85 -19.99 4.68 -29.25
CA LEU A 85 -19.41 4.45 -30.57
C LEU A 85 -19.70 5.62 -31.52
N GLN A 86 -20.93 6.14 -31.51
CA GLN A 86 -21.31 7.30 -32.34
C GLN A 86 -20.54 8.57 -31.93
N ALA A 87 -20.37 8.78 -30.61
CA ALA A 87 -19.61 9.89 -30.05
C ALA A 87 -18.14 9.87 -30.49
N VAL A 88 -17.48 8.71 -30.38
CA VAL A 88 -16.06 8.55 -30.71
C VAL A 88 -15.80 8.62 -32.21
N HIS A 89 -16.69 8.03 -33.03
CA HIS A 89 -16.46 7.90 -34.46
C HIS A 89 -17.06 9.05 -35.29
N ASN A 90 -17.63 10.09 -34.65
CA ASN A 90 -18.34 11.17 -35.33
C ASN A 90 -19.32 10.63 -36.39
N GLY A 91 -20.13 9.64 -36.00
CA GLY A 91 -20.99 8.94 -36.94
C GLY A 91 -21.85 9.91 -37.74
N THR A 92 -22.05 9.61 -39.01
CA THR A 92 -22.85 10.44 -39.93
C THR A 92 -24.29 10.62 -39.45
N ASN A 93 -24.80 9.69 -38.64
CA ASN A 93 -26.12 9.73 -38.00
C ASN A 93 -26.08 10.06 -36.49
N ALA A 94 -24.93 10.47 -35.95
CA ALA A 94 -24.82 10.80 -34.52
C ALA A 94 -25.72 11.99 -34.17
N SER A 95 -26.58 11.79 -33.18
CA SER A 95 -27.40 12.86 -32.62
C SER A 95 -26.52 13.93 -31.95
N PRO A 96 -27.00 15.19 -31.80
CA PRO A 96 -26.24 16.23 -31.12
C PRO A 96 -25.80 15.83 -29.70
N ILE A 97 -26.69 15.14 -28.97
CA ILE A 97 -26.42 14.66 -27.60
C ILE A 97 -25.29 13.62 -27.60
N GLU A 98 -25.25 12.71 -28.58
CA GLU A 98 -24.16 11.73 -28.70
C GLU A 98 -22.81 12.41 -29.01
N ARG A 99 -22.80 13.48 -29.79
CA ARG A 99 -21.55 14.24 -30.06
C ARG A 99 -21.03 14.95 -28.80
N ASP A 100 -21.94 15.46 -27.97
CA ASP A 100 -21.60 16.13 -26.72
C ASP A 100 -21.03 15.16 -25.66
N LEU A 101 -21.16 13.83 -25.83
CA LEU A 101 -20.56 12.84 -24.94
C LEU A 101 -19.05 12.71 -25.09
N LEU A 102 -18.48 13.09 -26.24
CA LEU A 102 -17.05 12.91 -26.52
C LEU A 102 -16.12 13.50 -25.45
N PRO A 103 -16.24 14.78 -25.04
CA PRO A 103 -15.36 15.34 -24.00
C PRO A 103 -15.43 14.56 -22.69
N LEU A 104 -16.62 14.14 -22.28
CA LEU A 104 -16.84 13.38 -21.05
C LEU A 104 -16.25 11.97 -21.14
N ILE A 105 -16.36 11.32 -22.29
CA ILE A 105 -15.71 10.03 -22.55
C ILE A 105 -14.19 10.18 -22.47
N THR A 106 -13.63 11.23 -23.07
CA THR A 106 -12.19 11.47 -23.02
C THR A 106 -11.69 11.74 -21.60
N GLU A 107 -12.45 12.50 -20.80
CA GLU A 107 -12.13 12.76 -19.40
C GLU A 107 -12.24 11.49 -18.54
N ARG A 108 -13.28 10.69 -18.76
CA ARG A 108 -13.41 9.38 -18.11
C ARG A 108 -12.20 8.49 -18.46
N ASP A 109 -11.80 8.45 -19.72
CA ASP A 109 -10.72 7.57 -20.16
C ASP A 109 -9.35 8.05 -19.64
N THR A 110 -9.12 9.36 -19.57
CA THR A 110 -7.90 9.93 -18.97
C THR A 110 -7.83 9.68 -17.47
N THR A 111 -8.95 9.86 -16.75
CA THR A 111 -9.01 9.57 -15.31
C THR A 111 -8.89 8.08 -15.01
N THR A 112 -9.51 7.23 -15.83
CA THR A 112 -9.44 5.77 -15.67
C THR A 112 -8.04 5.24 -15.96
N THR A 113 -7.35 5.77 -16.98
CA THR A 113 -5.97 5.40 -17.28
C THR A 113 -5.00 5.87 -16.19
N ALA A 114 -5.18 7.08 -15.65
CA ALA A 114 -4.41 7.58 -14.51
C ALA A 114 -4.66 6.75 -13.24
N LEU A 115 -5.91 6.36 -12.98
CA LEU A 115 -6.25 5.50 -11.85
C LEU A 115 -5.63 4.10 -12.02
N ALA A 116 -5.66 3.55 -13.23
CA ALA A 116 -5.03 2.27 -13.53
C ALA A 116 -3.51 2.33 -13.31
N SER A 117 -2.83 3.38 -13.76
CA SER A 117 -1.39 3.55 -13.55
C SER A 117 -1.07 3.68 -12.06
N GLN A 118 -1.82 4.52 -11.32
CA GLN A 118 -1.66 4.65 -9.87
C GLN A 118 -1.89 3.33 -9.13
N ASN A 119 -2.87 2.53 -9.55
CA ASN A 119 -3.11 1.22 -8.95
C ASN A 119 -1.97 0.24 -9.24
N THR A 120 -1.40 0.26 -10.45
CA THR A 120 -0.21 -0.56 -10.76
C THR A 120 1.02 -0.15 -9.95
N GLU A 121 1.23 1.16 -9.78
CA GLU A 121 2.30 1.70 -8.92
C GLU A 121 2.10 1.27 -7.47
N LEU A 122 0.89 1.41 -6.94
CA LEU A 122 0.52 0.97 -5.59
C LEU A 122 0.82 -0.52 -5.41
N HIS A 123 0.39 -1.38 -6.33
CA HIS A 123 0.69 -2.81 -6.25
C HIS A 123 2.19 -3.10 -6.28
N SER A 124 2.96 -2.38 -7.10
CA SER A 124 4.42 -2.51 -7.11
C SER A 124 5.06 -2.09 -5.77
N LEU A 125 4.57 -1.00 -5.16
CA LEU A 125 5.05 -0.52 -3.87
C LEU A 125 4.73 -1.49 -2.74
N LEU A 126 3.52 -2.06 -2.73
CA LEU A 126 3.14 -3.10 -1.79
C LEU A 126 4.04 -4.33 -1.94
N SER A 127 4.29 -4.79 -3.17
CA SER A 127 5.21 -5.91 -3.42
C SER A 127 6.61 -5.61 -2.88
N ASN A 128 7.15 -4.42 -3.16
CA ASN A 128 8.46 -3.99 -2.66
C ASN A 128 8.49 -3.91 -1.12
N LEU A 129 7.42 -3.41 -0.50
CA LEU A 129 7.28 -3.35 0.95
C LEU A 129 7.31 -4.76 1.54
N THR A 130 6.53 -5.70 0.99
CA THR A 130 6.52 -7.09 1.47
C THR A 130 7.89 -7.76 1.31
N ASP A 131 8.61 -7.46 0.23
CA ASP A 131 9.99 -7.93 0.02
C ASP A 131 10.95 -7.37 1.08
N VAL A 132 10.88 -6.08 1.37
CA VAL A 132 11.72 -5.43 2.39
C VAL A 132 11.40 -5.96 3.79
N GLU A 133 10.12 -6.11 4.12
CA GLU A 133 9.68 -6.67 5.40
C GLU A 133 10.16 -8.12 5.57
N SER A 134 10.04 -8.95 4.53
CA SER A 134 10.53 -10.34 4.58
C SER A 134 12.05 -10.41 4.77
N ARG A 135 12.82 -9.55 4.08
CA ARG A 135 14.27 -9.43 4.26
C ARG A 135 14.64 -8.95 5.66
N SER A 136 13.91 -7.96 6.18
CA SER A 136 14.11 -7.43 7.53
C SER A 136 13.88 -8.50 8.60
N LEU A 137 12.79 -9.27 8.48
CA LEU A 137 12.51 -10.40 9.38
C LEU A 137 13.61 -11.48 9.31
N ARG A 138 14.12 -11.78 8.11
CA ARG A 138 15.23 -12.72 7.95
C ARG A 138 16.51 -12.22 8.62
N LEU A 139 16.91 -10.98 8.34
CA LEU A 139 18.10 -10.36 8.94
C LEU A 139 17.98 -10.25 10.47
N SER A 140 16.79 -9.93 10.98
CA SER A 140 16.53 -9.91 12.43
C SER A 140 16.79 -11.28 13.07
N ARG A 141 16.31 -12.37 12.43
CA ARG A 141 16.58 -13.74 12.91
C ARG A 141 18.07 -14.11 12.85
N GLU A 142 18.75 -13.73 11.76
CA GLU A 142 20.19 -13.94 11.61
C GLU A 142 21.00 -13.17 12.67
N ASN A 143 20.65 -11.92 12.94
CA ASN A 143 21.28 -11.10 13.97
C ASN A 143 21.09 -11.70 15.36
N VAL A 144 19.90 -12.20 15.68
CA VAL A 144 19.65 -12.91 16.95
C VAL A 144 20.53 -14.16 17.05
N ALA A 145 20.58 -14.99 16.00
CA ALA A 145 21.40 -16.20 16.00
C ALA A 145 22.91 -15.91 16.10
N LEU A 146 23.39 -14.82 15.47
CA LEU A 146 24.77 -14.38 15.58
C LEU A 146 25.09 -13.82 16.96
N ALA A 147 24.18 -13.05 17.56
CA ALA A 147 24.32 -12.55 18.92
C ALA A 147 24.39 -13.71 19.93
N ASP A 148 23.55 -14.74 19.78
CA ASP A 148 23.60 -15.94 20.61
C ASP A 148 24.97 -16.65 20.49
N ARG A 149 25.49 -16.81 19.27
CA ARG A 149 26.83 -17.38 19.04
C ARG A 149 27.94 -16.53 19.63
N LEU A 150 27.86 -15.20 19.54
CA LEU A 150 28.83 -14.29 20.15
C LEU A 150 28.82 -14.41 21.67
N LEU A 151 27.64 -14.50 22.29
CA LEU A 151 27.52 -14.73 23.73
C LEU A 151 28.10 -16.09 24.14
N GLU A 152 27.90 -17.13 23.34
CA GLU A 152 28.50 -18.44 23.59
C GLU A 152 30.03 -18.40 23.47
N LEU A 153 30.57 -17.79 22.41
CA LEU A 153 32.01 -17.63 22.22
C LEU A 153 32.65 -16.74 23.29
N ALA A 154 31.96 -15.68 23.74
CA ALA A 154 32.40 -14.84 24.84
C ALA A 154 32.50 -15.65 26.15
N LYS A 155 31.48 -16.48 26.46
CA LYS A 155 31.51 -17.40 27.60
C LYS A 155 32.65 -18.41 27.49
N GLN A 156 32.88 -19.00 26.32
CA GLN A 156 34.00 -19.92 26.09
C GLN A 156 35.36 -19.22 26.25
N SER A 157 35.48 -17.96 25.80
CA SER A 157 36.70 -17.17 25.97
C SER A 157 36.97 -16.83 27.43
N GLU A 158 35.95 -16.44 28.19
CA GLU A 158 36.06 -16.21 29.64
C GLU A 158 36.42 -17.49 30.39
N GLN A 159 35.79 -18.62 30.04
CA GLN A 159 36.11 -19.92 30.61
C GLN A 159 37.55 -20.34 30.29
N GLY A 160 38.00 -20.19 29.04
CA GLY A 160 39.38 -20.49 28.65
C GLY A 160 40.41 -19.60 29.34
N LYS A 161 40.10 -18.31 29.54
CA LYS A 161 40.93 -17.41 30.38
C LYS A 161 40.95 -17.87 31.84
N ALA A 162 39.81 -18.24 32.40
CA ALA A 162 39.71 -18.73 33.78
C ALA A 162 40.41 -20.10 33.99
N GLU A 163 40.43 -20.96 32.97
CA GLU A 163 41.11 -22.25 33.00
C GLU A 163 42.64 -22.10 32.86
N LEU A 164 43.11 -21.18 32.01
CA LEU A 164 44.53 -20.83 31.90
C LEU A 164 45.06 -20.08 33.14
N LEU A 165 44.18 -19.39 33.87
CA LEU A 165 44.50 -18.66 35.11
C LEU A 165 43.67 -19.21 36.28
N PRO A 166 44.06 -20.38 36.85
CA PRO A 166 43.37 -20.91 38.01
C PRO A 166 43.42 -19.92 39.18
N PRO A 167 42.33 -19.81 39.97
CA PRO A 167 42.23 -18.85 41.06
C PRO A 167 43.35 -19.11 42.09
N GLY A 168 44.22 -18.13 42.26
CA GLY A 168 45.37 -18.18 43.18
C GLY A 168 46.75 -18.27 42.51
N SER A 169 46.84 -18.29 41.18
CA SER A 169 48.15 -18.16 40.51
C SER A 169 48.70 -16.72 40.64
N GLU A 170 50.02 -16.58 40.81
CA GLU A 170 50.69 -15.26 40.92
C GLU A 170 50.37 -14.37 39.71
N TYR A 171 50.32 -14.97 38.51
CA TYR A 171 49.97 -14.30 37.25
C TYR A 171 48.57 -13.71 37.24
N ALA A 172 47.57 -14.35 37.87
CA ALA A 172 46.21 -13.80 37.95
C ALA A 172 46.18 -12.51 38.79
N THR A 173 46.94 -12.47 39.89
CA THR A 173 47.04 -11.27 40.73
C THR A 173 47.83 -10.15 40.06
N GLU A 174 48.82 -10.50 39.23
CA GLU A 174 49.64 -9.54 38.49
C GLU A 174 48.84 -8.91 37.34
N ILE A 175 48.03 -9.68 36.61
CA ILE A 175 47.13 -9.17 35.58
C ILE A 175 46.11 -8.19 36.17
N VAL A 176 45.47 -8.52 37.30
CA VAL A 176 44.52 -7.61 37.96
C VAL A 176 45.18 -6.30 38.38
N LYS A 177 46.43 -6.34 38.87
CA LYS A 177 47.20 -5.13 39.20
C LYS A 177 47.51 -4.32 37.95
N LEU A 178 47.98 -4.95 36.88
CA LEU A 178 48.30 -4.28 35.61
C LEU A 178 47.06 -3.65 34.97
N GLU A 179 45.91 -4.33 35.02
CA GLU A 179 44.63 -3.78 34.55
C GLU A 179 44.19 -2.56 35.38
N ALA A 180 44.36 -2.60 36.70
CA ALA A 180 44.07 -1.46 37.57
C ALA A 180 45.00 -0.28 37.29
N GLU A 181 46.28 -0.53 37.03
CA GLU A 181 47.26 0.48 36.64
C GLU A 181 46.95 1.09 35.27
N LEU A 182 46.50 0.27 34.31
CA LEU A 182 46.14 0.71 32.96
C LEU A 182 44.83 1.51 32.97
N LYS A 183 43.83 1.12 33.77
CA LYS A 183 42.65 1.95 34.01
C LYS A 183 43.01 3.28 34.66
N GLY A 184 43.91 3.26 35.65
CA GLY A 184 44.42 4.46 36.29
C GLY A 184 45.17 5.38 35.32
N SER A 185 45.98 4.82 34.42
CA SER A 185 46.70 5.60 33.40
C SER A 185 45.77 6.15 32.32
N ARG A 186 44.76 5.38 31.89
CA ARG A 186 43.73 5.82 30.94
C ARG A 186 42.88 6.96 31.50
N GLN A 187 42.45 6.86 32.75
CA GLN A 187 41.74 7.95 33.43
C GLN A 187 42.60 9.21 33.55
N ARG A 188 43.89 9.08 33.89
CA ARG A 188 44.81 10.23 33.91
C ARG A 188 44.99 10.85 32.54
N TRP A 189 45.13 10.03 31.50
CA TRP A 189 45.23 10.50 30.12
C TRP A 189 43.96 11.22 29.67
N GLN A 190 42.79 10.71 30.05
CA GLN A 190 41.52 11.34 29.74
C GLN A 190 41.38 12.71 30.42
N VAL A 191 41.74 12.83 31.70
CA VAL A 191 41.80 14.13 32.39
C VAL A 191 42.78 15.08 31.70
N LEU A 192 43.96 14.59 31.28
CA LEU A 192 44.93 15.41 30.54
C LEU A 192 44.41 15.85 29.17
N LYS A 193 43.69 14.97 28.45
CA LYS A 193 43.03 15.30 27.17
C LYS A 193 41.95 16.36 27.37
N ASP A 194 41.08 16.18 28.35
CA ASP A 194 39.96 17.09 28.63
C ASP A 194 40.48 18.47 29.07
N THR A 195 41.51 18.50 29.91
CA THR A 195 42.15 19.76 30.33
C THR A 195 42.86 20.45 29.17
N ALA A 196 43.56 19.72 28.29
CA ALA A 196 44.18 20.30 27.10
C ALA A 196 43.14 20.86 26.11
N SER A 197 42.03 20.15 25.90
CA SER A 197 40.90 20.61 25.08
C SER A 197 40.27 21.88 25.67
N ALA A 198 40.03 21.92 26.98
CA ALA A 198 39.50 23.10 27.67
C ALA A 198 40.44 24.31 27.61
N ILE A 199 41.75 24.10 27.69
CA ILE A 199 42.75 25.17 27.55
C ILE A 199 42.74 25.72 26.13
N VAL A 200 42.74 24.86 25.10
CA VAL A 200 42.70 25.31 23.70
C VAL A 200 41.42 26.08 23.41
N ALA A 201 40.26 25.58 23.84
CA ALA A 201 38.98 26.25 23.68
C ALA A 201 38.89 27.58 24.46
N GLY A 202 39.51 27.67 25.64
CA GLY A 202 39.53 28.88 26.48
C GLY A 202 40.62 29.90 26.14
N SER A 203 41.64 29.52 25.36
CA SER A 203 42.79 30.37 25.03
C SER A 203 42.51 31.47 24.00
N GLY A 204 41.35 31.45 23.35
CA GLY A 204 40.99 32.39 22.29
C GLY A 204 41.68 32.12 20.94
N VAL A 205 42.39 30.99 20.81
CA VAL A 205 42.89 30.48 19.52
C VAL A 205 41.69 30.03 18.67
N ASP A 206 41.67 30.36 17.37
CA ASP A 206 40.62 29.94 16.43
C ASP A 206 40.76 28.46 16.05
N TRP A 207 40.47 27.60 17.01
CA TRP A 207 40.54 26.14 16.88
C TRP A 207 39.48 25.55 15.94
N ALA A 208 38.42 26.31 15.62
CA ALA A 208 37.37 25.86 14.71
C ALA A 208 37.84 25.83 13.25
N SER A 209 38.72 26.74 12.86
CA SER A 209 39.27 26.84 11.50
C SER A 209 40.38 25.81 11.23
N ASP A 210 41.13 25.39 12.26
CA ASP A 210 42.17 24.36 12.16
C ASP A 210 41.56 22.95 12.31
N ALA A 211 41.74 22.10 11.30
CA ALA A 211 41.21 20.74 11.31
C ALA A 211 41.77 19.88 12.45
N GLY A 212 43.05 20.05 12.81
CA GLY A 212 43.68 19.25 13.86
C GLY A 212 43.22 19.65 15.27
N LEU A 213 43.04 20.96 15.51
CA LEU A 213 42.53 21.46 16.79
C LEU A 213 41.03 21.19 16.95
N ARG A 214 40.27 21.27 15.86
CA ARG A 214 38.84 20.92 15.84
C ARG A 214 38.62 19.46 16.20
N GLU A 215 39.41 18.55 15.64
CA GLU A 215 39.37 17.13 15.99
C GLU A 215 39.75 16.93 17.46
N MET A 216 40.84 17.55 17.94
CA MET A 216 41.26 17.43 19.34
C MET A 216 40.19 17.89 20.36
N VAL A 217 39.42 18.92 20.02
CA VAL A 217 38.40 19.50 20.91
C VAL A 217 37.05 18.78 20.80
N LEU A 218 36.65 18.38 19.59
CA LEU A 218 35.34 17.75 19.33
C LEU A 218 35.37 16.22 19.33
N ASP A 219 36.54 15.60 19.54
CA ASP A 219 36.67 14.15 19.58
C ASP A 219 35.63 13.58 20.57
N PRO A 220 34.61 12.83 20.09
CA PRO A 220 33.61 12.27 20.98
C PRO A 220 34.37 11.43 22.00
N ALA A 221 34.19 11.73 23.29
CA ALA A 221 34.71 10.87 24.33
C ALA A 221 34.22 9.45 24.00
N GLU A 222 35.16 8.53 23.78
CA GLU A 222 34.88 7.09 23.76
C GLU A 222 34.33 6.74 25.15
N GLY A 223 33.04 7.01 25.35
CA GLY A 223 32.29 6.67 26.52
C GLY A 223 31.98 5.19 26.43
N ASP A 224 32.55 4.44 27.38
CA ASP A 224 32.22 3.06 27.65
C ASP A 224 30.68 2.87 27.66
N PHE A 225 30.20 1.97 26.79
CA PHE A 225 29.01 1.16 27.06
C PHE A 225 29.41 -0.03 27.93
#